data_AF-A0A225DRU0-F1
#
_entry.id   AF-A0A225DRU0-F1
#
_cell.length_a   1.000
_cell.length_b   1.000
_cell.length_c   1.000
_cell.angle_alpha   90.00
_cell.angle_beta   90.00
_cell.angle_gamma   90.00
#
_symmetry.space_group_name_H-M   'P 1'
#
loop_
_entity.id
_entity.type
_entity.pdbx_description
1 polymer ?
#
loop_
_entity_poly.entity_id
_entity_poly.type
_entity_poly.pdbx_seq_one_letter_code
_entity_poly.pdbx_strand_id
1 'polypeptide(L)'
;MGHVRLKILPRTRKWRQVVELIRGGAGAAQTARATLLAAEKGLKKSGSDPAVIETVWLLMWLPVAARADDFPAALRRAGLDVSDDPGLMELTAAVTETIEAKARRTGNRSDLGEMAQTAAVETLTEVVGTRLKSLFGPTPGQLQAELARLRTAKQFGLFARDFFARFVFKTLNFFLSQTLPDHVGEGRFGNLAEQAAFTDALDTHCREAAKIVETFAGGWLMKHNWEDDGVGFFQLVMTRRNAKSRRKPNILSATDITPSFLSHLRSLVLAFPHFSIASRIYGSRPHNAAATDAQVVAGHQIDSRWSRSRSSGQRDSLGSREGLTERGQ
;
A
#
# COMPACT_ATOMS: atom_id res chain seq x y z
N MET A 1 25.26 -17.05 -19.62
CA MET A 1 25.72 -16.03 -20.59
C MET A 1 24.53 -15.25 -21.11
N GLY A 2 23.89 -14.43 -20.28
CA GLY A 2 22.77 -13.57 -20.68
C GLY A 2 23.28 -12.15 -20.79
N HIS A 3 23.17 -11.55 -21.98
CA HIS A 3 23.46 -10.14 -22.16
C HIS A 3 22.52 -9.36 -21.24
N VAL A 4 23.06 -8.77 -20.17
CA VAL A 4 22.34 -7.73 -19.43
C VAL A 4 22.19 -6.58 -20.41
N ARG A 5 21.10 -6.58 -21.18
CA ARG A 5 20.63 -5.39 -21.87
C ARG A 5 20.12 -4.47 -20.76
N LEU A 6 21.03 -3.81 -20.06
CA LEU A 6 20.70 -2.61 -19.30
C LEU A 6 20.06 -1.69 -20.34
N LYS A 7 18.72 -1.62 -20.32
CA LYS A 7 17.98 -0.73 -21.21
C LYS A 7 18.55 0.66 -20.96
N ILE A 8 18.88 1.38 -22.01
CA ILE A 8 19.37 2.75 -21.90
C ILE A 8 18.19 3.61 -21.41
N LEU A 9 18.46 4.56 -20.51
CA LEU A 9 17.46 5.48 -20.01
C LEU A 9 16.75 6.20 -21.18
N PRO A 10 15.42 6.29 -21.21
CA PRO A 10 14.74 6.91 -22.35
C PRO A 10 15.14 8.38 -22.49
N ARG A 11 15.48 8.85 -23.70
CA ARG A 11 16.03 10.20 -23.97
C ARG A 11 15.00 11.35 -23.89
N THR A 12 13.94 11.20 -23.10
CA THR A 12 12.89 12.22 -22.94
C THR A 12 13.35 13.41 -22.10
N ARG A 13 12.65 14.54 -22.20
CA ARG A 13 12.93 15.74 -21.37
C ARG A 13 12.89 15.43 -19.87
N LYS A 14 11.89 14.64 -19.42
CA LYS A 14 11.74 14.27 -18.00
C LYS A 14 12.94 13.46 -17.49
N TRP A 15 13.44 12.52 -18.29
CA TRP A 15 14.61 11.72 -17.93
C TRP A 15 15.91 12.53 -17.92
N ARG A 16 16.08 13.48 -18.86
CA ARG A 16 17.20 14.43 -18.79
C ARG A 16 17.17 15.27 -17.51
N GLN A 17 15.98 15.71 -17.07
CA GLN A 17 15.83 16.44 -15.81
C GLN A 17 16.25 15.59 -14.59
N VAL A 18 15.95 14.28 -14.59
CA VAL A 18 16.42 13.37 -13.53
C VAL A 18 17.95 13.36 -13.47
N VAL A 19 18.62 13.19 -14.62
CA VAL A 19 20.09 13.18 -14.68
C VAL A 19 20.69 14.51 -14.23
N GLU A 20 20.13 15.64 -14.66
CA GLU A 20 20.60 16.96 -14.23
C GLU A 20 20.38 17.21 -12.73
N LEU A 21 19.27 16.74 -12.17
CA LEU A 21 19.04 16.80 -10.72
C LEU A 21 20.10 15.99 -9.96
N ILE A 22 20.43 14.78 -10.44
CA ILE A 22 21.45 13.95 -9.83
C ILE A 22 22.80 14.66 -9.88
N ARG A 23 23.20 15.15 -11.06
CA ARG A 23 24.44 15.93 -11.27
C ARG A 23 24.51 17.15 -10.35
N GLY A 24 23.38 17.85 -10.17
CA GLY A 24 23.26 19.02 -9.30
C GLY A 24 23.17 18.72 -7.79
N GLY A 25 23.39 17.48 -7.35
CA GLY A 25 23.41 17.12 -5.93
C GLY A 25 22.05 16.93 -5.27
N ALA A 26 20.95 16.82 -6.04
CA ALA A 26 19.59 16.67 -5.50
C ALA A 26 19.44 15.46 -4.57
N GLY A 27 18.91 15.63 -3.36
CA GLY A 27 18.71 14.52 -2.40
C GLY A 27 17.80 13.39 -2.90
N ALA A 28 17.75 12.28 -2.15
CA ALA A 28 17.00 11.08 -2.52
C ALA A 28 15.50 11.35 -2.78
N ALA A 29 14.83 12.12 -1.91
CA ALA A 29 13.41 12.46 -2.08
C ALA A 29 13.12 13.24 -3.36
N GLN A 30 13.95 14.23 -3.70
CA GLN A 30 13.79 15.03 -4.91
C GLN A 30 14.02 14.16 -6.16
N THR A 31 15.04 13.31 -6.13
CA THR A 31 15.34 12.37 -7.21
C THR A 31 14.24 11.32 -7.36
N ALA A 32 13.71 10.77 -6.27
CA ALA A 32 12.60 9.82 -6.29
C ALA A 32 11.37 10.42 -6.98
N ARG A 33 10.99 11.64 -6.59
CA ARG A 33 9.86 12.35 -7.17
C ARG A 33 10.05 12.61 -8.67
N ALA A 34 11.23 13.09 -9.07
CA ALA A 34 11.52 13.33 -10.49
C ALA A 34 11.49 12.03 -11.31
N THR A 35 12.07 10.95 -10.77
CA THR A 35 12.06 9.62 -11.38
C THR A 35 10.65 9.06 -11.49
N LEU A 36 9.80 9.20 -10.46
CA LEU A 36 8.38 8.83 -10.51
C LEU A 36 7.64 9.58 -11.63
N LEU A 37 7.83 10.89 -11.74
CA LEU A 37 7.21 11.71 -12.78
C LEU A 37 7.69 11.34 -14.19
N ALA A 38 8.97 10.95 -14.32
CA ALA A 38 9.54 10.47 -15.58
C ALA A 38 9.03 9.06 -15.94
N ALA A 39 8.88 8.18 -14.95
CA ALA A 39 8.41 6.82 -15.08
C ALA A 39 6.88 6.69 -15.12
N GLU A 40 6.13 7.77 -14.88
CA GLU A 40 4.67 7.79 -14.73
C GLU A 40 3.93 6.99 -15.82
N LYS A 41 4.29 7.17 -17.09
CA LYS A 41 3.66 6.43 -18.21
C LYS A 41 3.95 4.93 -18.15
N GLY A 42 5.15 4.54 -17.71
CA GLY A 42 5.53 3.15 -17.49
C GLY A 42 4.77 2.54 -16.30
N LEU A 43 4.71 3.28 -15.18
CA LEU A 43 3.97 2.88 -13.99
C LEU A 43 2.46 2.77 -14.27
N LYS A 44 1.86 3.63 -15.11
CA LYS A 44 0.44 3.48 -15.51
C LYS A 44 0.14 2.15 -16.21
N LYS A 45 1.14 1.54 -16.86
CA LYS A 45 1.01 0.22 -17.50
C LYS A 45 1.03 -0.93 -16.49
N SER A 46 1.55 -0.73 -15.27
CA SER A 46 1.57 -1.78 -14.24
C SER A 46 0.17 -2.25 -13.87
N GLY A 47 -0.82 -1.35 -13.85
CA GLY A 47 -2.22 -1.69 -13.60
C GLY A 47 -2.89 -2.54 -14.70
N SER A 48 -2.22 -2.76 -15.83
CA SER A 48 -2.63 -3.66 -16.90
C SER A 48 -1.65 -4.82 -17.10
N ASP A 49 -0.57 -4.89 -16.32
CA ASP A 49 0.43 -5.94 -16.44
C ASP A 49 -0.08 -7.23 -15.77
N PRO A 50 -0.23 -8.35 -16.49
CA PRO A 50 -0.79 -9.57 -15.94
C PRO A 50 0.01 -10.15 -14.77
N ALA A 51 1.33 -10.00 -14.74
CA ALA A 51 2.17 -10.51 -13.66
C ALA A 51 2.07 -9.64 -12.41
N VAL A 52 2.05 -8.31 -12.57
CA VAL A 52 1.80 -7.38 -11.45
C VAL A 52 0.43 -7.64 -10.83
N ILE A 53 -0.60 -7.80 -11.67
CA ILE A 53 -1.96 -8.07 -11.21
C ILE A 53 -2.05 -9.40 -10.47
N GLU A 54 -1.45 -10.46 -11.01
CA GLU A 54 -1.41 -11.77 -10.36
C GLU A 54 -0.70 -11.71 -9.01
N THR A 55 0.42 -10.99 -8.95
CA THR A 55 1.19 -10.77 -7.73
C THR A 55 0.34 -10.13 -6.65
N VAL A 56 -0.28 -8.99 -6.96
CA VAL A 56 -1.13 -8.28 -6.01
C VAL A 56 -2.31 -9.15 -5.60
N TRP A 57 -2.96 -9.83 -6.55
CA TRP A 57 -4.07 -10.73 -6.25
C TRP A 57 -3.68 -11.83 -5.26
N LEU A 58 -2.54 -12.51 -5.48
CA LEU A 58 -2.03 -13.56 -4.57
C LEU A 58 -1.77 -13.00 -3.17
N LEU A 59 -1.13 -11.84 -3.05
CA LEU A 59 -0.84 -11.21 -1.76
C LEU A 59 -2.11 -10.83 -0.99
N MET A 60 -3.19 -10.43 -1.67
CA MET A 60 -4.48 -10.19 -1.02
C MET A 60 -5.19 -11.48 -0.62
N TRP A 61 -5.06 -12.51 -1.45
CA TRP A 61 -5.79 -13.76 -1.28
C TRP A 61 -5.18 -14.66 -0.20
N LEU A 62 -3.85 -14.70 -0.06
CA LEU A 62 -3.15 -15.56 0.90
C LEU A 62 -3.63 -15.43 2.35
N PRO A 63 -3.79 -14.22 2.93
CA PRO A 63 -4.34 -14.07 4.28
C PRO A 63 -5.75 -14.65 4.40
N VAL A 64 -6.57 -14.54 3.35
CA VAL A 64 -7.95 -15.03 3.35
C VAL A 64 -7.99 -16.55 3.22
N ALA A 65 -7.14 -17.12 2.37
CA ALA A 65 -7.00 -18.57 2.18
C ALA A 65 -6.65 -19.29 3.48
N ALA A 66 -5.89 -18.62 4.37
CA ALA A 66 -5.50 -19.16 5.67
C ALA A 66 -6.69 -19.45 6.62
N ARG A 67 -7.92 -19.05 6.29
CA ARG A 67 -9.14 -19.46 7.00
C ARG A 67 -9.63 -20.87 6.68
N ALA A 68 -9.22 -21.44 5.55
CA ALA A 68 -9.74 -22.73 5.13
C ALA A 68 -9.32 -23.81 6.12
N ASP A 69 -10.25 -24.70 6.46
CA ASP A 69 -9.94 -25.88 7.29
C ASP A 69 -8.85 -26.72 6.63
N ASP A 70 -8.92 -26.86 5.30
CA ASP A 70 -7.86 -27.42 4.46
C ASP A 70 -7.14 -26.30 3.70
N PHE A 71 -6.15 -25.72 4.36
CA PHE A 71 -5.30 -24.66 3.81
C PHE A 71 -4.45 -25.11 2.61
N PRO A 72 -3.75 -26.26 2.63
CA PRO A 72 -3.05 -26.78 1.45
C PRO A 72 -3.95 -26.92 0.23
N ALA A 73 -5.16 -27.49 0.38
CA ALA A 73 -6.11 -27.57 -0.73
C ALA A 73 -6.62 -26.20 -1.18
N ALA A 74 -6.71 -25.21 -0.29
CA ALA A 74 -7.02 -23.83 -0.68
C ALA A 74 -5.92 -23.25 -1.57
N LEU A 75 -4.64 -23.42 -1.21
CA LEU A 75 -3.48 -23.01 -2.01
C LEU A 75 -3.49 -23.66 -3.40
N ARG A 76 -3.68 -24.98 -3.46
CA ARG A 76 -3.77 -25.72 -4.72
C ARG A 76 -4.92 -25.26 -5.61
N ARG A 77 -6.09 -24.93 -5.02
CA ARG A 77 -7.23 -24.34 -5.77
C ARG A 77 -6.93 -22.98 -6.38
N ALA A 78 -5.97 -22.22 -5.84
CA ALA A 78 -5.51 -20.96 -6.43
C ALA A 78 -4.47 -21.16 -7.56
N GLY A 79 -3.98 -22.39 -7.72
CA GLY A 79 -2.93 -22.76 -8.66
C GLY A 79 -1.53 -22.75 -8.06
N LEU A 80 -1.40 -22.64 -6.73
CA LEU A 80 -0.13 -22.79 -6.03
C LEU A 80 0.14 -24.28 -5.80
N ASP A 81 1.15 -24.82 -6.46
CA ASP A 81 1.55 -26.21 -6.29
C ASP A 81 2.32 -26.36 -4.98
N VAL A 82 1.71 -27.03 -4.00
CA VAL A 82 2.25 -27.17 -2.64
C VAL A 82 1.88 -28.53 -2.05
N SER A 83 2.73 -29.02 -1.15
CA SER A 83 2.58 -30.21 -0.32
C SER A 83 1.44 -30.05 0.71
N ASP A 84 1.15 -31.12 1.45
CA ASP A 84 0.09 -31.14 2.48
C ASP A 84 0.46 -30.41 3.77
N ASP A 85 1.73 -30.06 3.98
CA ASP A 85 2.18 -29.20 5.08
C ASP A 85 3.21 -28.19 4.56
N PRO A 86 2.74 -27.14 3.85
CA PRO A 86 3.63 -26.26 3.12
C PRO A 86 4.46 -25.37 4.04
N GLY A 87 5.76 -25.30 3.76
CA GLY A 87 6.67 -24.34 4.39
C GLY A 87 6.69 -22.98 3.68
N LEU A 88 7.28 -21.96 4.31
CA LEU A 88 7.39 -20.62 3.72
C LEU A 88 8.15 -20.63 2.38
N MET A 89 9.25 -21.39 2.29
CA MET A 89 10.05 -21.46 1.06
C MET A 89 9.26 -22.09 -0.09
N GLU A 90 8.54 -23.18 0.20
CA GLU A 90 7.64 -23.82 -0.75
C GLU A 90 6.53 -22.85 -1.20
N LEU A 91 5.90 -22.12 -0.27
CA LEU A 91 4.92 -21.11 -0.63
C LEU A 91 5.51 -20.01 -1.53
N THR A 92 6.69 -19.49 -1.22
CA THR A 92 7.33 -18.45 -2.04
C THR A 92 7.73 -18.95 -3.42
N ALA A 93 8.15 -20.23 -3.54
CA ALA A 93 8.41 -20.87 -4.82
C ALA A 93 7.12 -21.03 -5.63
N ALA A 94 6.06 -21.56 -5.03
CA ALA A 94 4.75 -21.72 -5.68
C ALA A 94 4.16 -20.37 -6.15
N VAL A 95 4.30 -19.31 -5.35
CA VAL A 95 3.90 -17.93 -5.73
C VAL A 95 4.69 -17.46 -6.94
N THR A 96 6.01 -17.63 -6.92
CA THR A 96 6.92 -17.26 -8.01
C THR A 96 6.49 -17.97 -9.30
N GLU A 97 6.39 -19.29 -9.27
CA GLU A 97 6.02 -20.12 -10.41
C GLU A 97 4.63 -19.78 -10.96
N THR A 98 3.66 -19.50 -10.09
CA THR A 98 2.30 -19.10 -10.49
C THR A 98 2.30 -17.77 -11.24
N ILE A 99 3.06 -16.78 -10.75
CA ILE A 99 3.19 -15.46 -11.40
C ILE A 99 3.89 -15.63 -12.76
N GLU A 100 4.97 -16.40 -12.84
CA GLU A 100 5.65 -16.63 -14.12
C GLU A 100 4.77 -17.40 -15.11
N ALA A 101 4.05 -18.41 -14.65
CA ALA A 101 3.11 -19.18 -15.47
C ALA A 101 2.00 -18.27 -16.01
N LYS A 102 1.56 -17.28 -15.23
CA LYS A 102 0.64 -16.24 -15.71
C LYS A 102 1.28 -15.38 -16.79
N ALA A 103 2.48 -14.86 -16.54
CA ALA A 103 3.24 -14.04 -17.50
C ALA A 103 3.49 -14.77 -18.83
N ARG A 104 3.87 -16.06 -18.76
CA ARG A 104 4.06 -16.94 -19.93
C ARG A 104 2.77 -17.13 -20.72
N ARG A 105 1.66 -17.49 -20.06
CA ARG A 105 0.36 -17.73 -20.71
C ARG A 105 -0.19 -16.49 -21.41
N THR A 106 0.06 -15.30 -20.88
CA THR A 106 -0.39 -14.04 -21.50
C THR A 106 0.61 -13.48 -22.50
N GLY A 107 1.75 -14.15 -22.73
CA GLY A 107 2.82 -13.65 -23.61
C GLY A 107 3.48 -12.36 -23.13
N ASN A 108 3.38 -12.02 -21.84
CA ASN A 108 3.86 -10.76 -21.28
C ASN A 108 4.85 -11.00 -20.14
N ARG A 109 6.10 -11.33 -20.48
CA ARG A 109 7.23 -11.23 -19.54
C ARG A 109 7.73 -9.80 -19.55
N SER A 110 7.61 -9.11 -18.42
CA SER A 110 7.97 -7.70 -18.31
C SER A 110 8.85 -7.47 -17.08
N ASP A 111 9.78 -6.52 -17.17
CA ASP A 111 10.64 -6.14 -16.04
C ASP A 111 9.79 -5.69 -14.83
N LEU A 112 8.61 -5.09 -15.06
CA LEU A 112 7.66 -4.72 -14.01
C LEU A 112 7.07 -5.94 -13.30
N GLY A 113 6.73 -6.99 -14.04
CA GLY A 113 6.26 -8.26 -13.50
C GLY A 113 7.31 -8.93 -12.61
N GLU A 114 8.55 -8.98 -13.09
CA GLU A 114 9.68 -9.54 -12.34
C GLU A 114 9.95 -8.74 -11.05
N MET A 115 9.92 -7.41 -11.13
CA MET A 115 10.08 -6.54 -9.95
C MET A 115 8.94 -6.72 -8.94
N ALA A 116 7.70 -6.88 -9.41
CA ALA A 116 6.56 -7.15 -8.54
C ALA A 116 6.69 -8.51 -7.84
N GLN A 117 7.02 -9.57 -8.60
CA GLN A 117 7.23 -10.90 -8.04
C GLN A 117 8.34 -10.90 -6.99
N THR A 118 9.50 -10.31 -7.31
CA THR A 118 10.62 -10.18 -6.38
C THR A 118 10.21 -9.42 -5.11
N ALA A 119 9.50 -8.29 -5.25
CA ALA A 119 9.00 -7.53 -4.11
C ALA A 119 8.03 -8.36 -3.25
N ALA A 120 7.18 -9.19 -3.86
CA ALA A 120 6.25 -10.06 -3.14
C ALA A 120 6.96 -11.13 -2.33
N VAL A 121 7.94 -11.83 -2.92
CA VAL A 121 8.73 -12.86 -2.23
C VAL A 121 9.49 -12.25 -1.05
N GLU A 122 10.12 -11.08 -1.25
CA GLU A 122 10.79 -10.37 -0.17
C GLU A 122 9.83 -9.94 0.94
N THR A 123 8.64 -9.47 0.59
CA THR A 123 7.62 -9.07 1.57
C THR A 123 7.13 -10.27 2.38
N LEU A 124 6.83 -11.39 1.72
CA LEU A 124 6.44 -12.63 2.38
C LEU A 124 7.55 -13.12 3.32
N THR A 125 8.79 -13.11 2.83
CA THR A 125 9.94 -13.57 3.61
C THR A 125 10.20 -12.67 4.82
N GLU A 126 10.11 -11.35 4.66
CA GLU A 126 10.30 -10.41 5.76
C GLU A 126 9.16 -10.51 6.78
N VAL A 127 7.90 -10.40 6.33
CA VAL A 127 6.76 -10.27 7.24
C VAL A 127 6.39 -11.60 7.88
N VAL A 128 6.40 -12.70 7.12
CA VAL A 128 6.04 -14.03 7.62
C VAL A 128 7.27 -14.74 8.17
N GLY A 129 8.40 -14.68 7.46
CA GLY A 129 9.62 -15.37 7.87
C GLY A 129 10.18 -14.87 9.21
N THR A 130 10.13 -13.57 9.50
CA THR A 130 10.54 -13.05 10.83
C THR A 130 9.70 -13.61 11.97
N ARG A 131 8.42 -13.91 11.73
CA ARG A 131 7.49 -14.48 12.71
C ARG A 131 7.58 -15.99 12.82
N LEU A 132 8.02 -16.65 11.75
CA LEU A 132 8.28 -18.09 11.71
C LEU A 132 9.65 -18.49 12.31
N LYS A 133 10.51 -17.53 12.68
CA LYS A 133 11.78 -17.79 13.37
C LYS A 133 11.52 -18.42 14.74
N SER A 134 11.39 -19.75 14.74
CA SER A 134 11.41 -20.61 15.92
C SER A 134 12.78 -21.27 16.03
N LEU A 135 13.33 -21.35 17.25
CA LEU A 135 14.60 -22.02 17.53
C LEU A 135 14.58 -23.52 17.17
N PHE A 136 13.38 -24.11 17.05
CA PHE A 136 13.18 -25.54 16.77
C PHE A 136 12.64 -25.81 15.36
N GLY A 137 12.64 -24.80 14.49
CA GLY A 137 12.00 -24.85 13.18
C GLY A 137 10.49 -24.57 13.25
N PRO A 138 9.85 -24.32 12.09
CA PRO A 138 8.42 -24.06 12.03
C PRO A 138 7.62 -25.33 12.38
N THR A 139 6.63 -25.18 13.25
CA THR A 139 5.67 -26.25 13.59
C THR A 139 4.65 -26.43 12.46
N PRO A 140 4.09 -27.63 12.24
CA PRO A 140 3.01 -27.84 11.27
C PRO A 140 1.87 -26.83 11.47
N GLY A 141 1.35 -26.27 10.37
CA GLY A 141 0.30 -25.24 10.40
C GLY A 141 0.73 -23.85 10.90
N GLN A 142 1.99 -23.65 11.33
CA GLN A 142 2.45 -22.33 11.79
C GLN A 142 2.45 -21.30 10.65
N LEU A 143 2.75 -21.72 9.41
CA LEU A 143 2.63 -20.86 8.23
C LEU A 143 1.20 -20.34 8.05
N GLN A 144 0.21 -21.22 8.15
CA GLN A 144 -1.21 -20.87 8.06
C GLN A 144 -1.58 -19.85 9.14
N ALA A 145 -1.16 -20.10 10.39
CA ALA A 145 -1.44 -19.19 11.51
C ALA A 145 -0.85 -17.78 11.29
N GLU A 146 0.39 -17.68 10.80
CA GLU A 146 1.02 -16.38 10.53
C GLU A 146 0.36 -15.63 9.37
N LEU A 147 -0.04 -16.32 8.31
CA LEU A 147 -0.80 -15.73 7.22
C LEU A 147 -2.19 -15.26 7.67
N ALA A 148 -2.87 -16.04 8.53
CA ALA A 148 -4.16 -15.67 9.08
C ALA A 148 -4.11 -14.38 9.90
N ARG A 149 -3.00 -14.11 10.61
CA ARG A 149 -2.80 -12.86 11.37
C ARG A 149 -2.75 -11.61 10.49
N LEU A 150 -2.42 -11.75 9.20
CA LEU A 150 -2.42 -10.64 8.26
C LEU A 150 -3.83 -10.12 7.94
N ARG A 151 -4.90 -10.83 8.34
CA ARG A 151 -6.29 -10.46 8.01
C ARG A 151 -6.87 -9.26 8.77
N THR A 152 -6.14 -8.67 9.72
CA THR A 152 -6.62 -7.43 10.35
C THR A 152 -6.32 -6.25 9.44
N ALA A 153 -7.14 -5.20 9.46
CA ALA A 153 -6.94 -4.00 8.64
C ALA A 153 -5.53 -3.44 8.82
N LYS A 154 -5.07 -3.41 10.08
CA LYS A 154 -3.73 -2.94 10.46
C LYS A 154 -2.64 -3.84 9.88
N GLN A 155 -2.69 -5.16 10.12
CA GLN A 155 -1.64 -6.06 9.67
C GLN A 155 -1.60 -6.17 8.14
N PHE A 156 -2.75 -6.20 7.49
CA PHE A 156 -2.83 -6.17 6.04
C PHE A 156 -2.33 -4.87 5.45
N GLY A 157 -2.69 -3.73 6.06
CA GLY A 157 -2.20 -2.42 5.66
C GLY A 157 -0.67 -2.33 5.71
N LEU A 158 -0.06 -2.83 6.79
CA LEU A 158 1.40 -2.89 6.93
C LEU A 158 2.04 -3.84 5.91
N PHE A 159 1.44 -5.00 5.69
CA PHE A 159 1.90 -5.97 4.69
C PHE A 159 1.86 -5.39 3.27
N ALA A 160 0.75 -4.76 2.89
CA ALA A 160 0.61 -4.09 1.61
C ALA A 160 1.61 -2.92 1.49
N ARG A 161 1.78 -2.12 2.54
CA ARG A 161 2.77 -1.03 2.57
C ARG A 161 4.18 -1.54 2.28
N ASP A 162 4.62 -2.63 2.91
CA ASP A 162 5.97 -3.17 2.70
C ASP A 162 6.15 -3.67 1.25
N PHE A 163 5.15 -4.36 0.70
CA PHE A 163 5.14 -4.75 -0.72
C PHE A 163 5.26 -3.54 -1.65
N PHE A 164 4.40 -2.53 -1.50
CA PHE A 164 4.40 -1.38 -2.39
C PHE A 164 5.65 -0.52 -2.25
N ALA A 165 6.22 -0.40 -1.05
CA ALA A 165 7.50 0.26 -0.84
C ALA A 165 8.60 -0.42 -1.64
N ARG A 166 8.76 -1.75 -1.51
CA ARG A 166 9.76 -2.54 -2.25
C ARG A 166 9.53 -2.49 -3.75
N PHE A 167 8.28 -2.61 -4.20
CA PHE A 167 7.93 -2.59 -5.61
C PHE A 167 8.26 -1.24 -6.27
N VAL A 168 7.89 -0.14 -5.62
CA VAL A 168 8.20 1.21 -6.11
C VAL A 168 9.71 1.44 -6.07
N PHE A 169 10.38 1.11 -4.96
CA PHE A 169 11.84 1.22 -4.87
C PHE A 169 12.55 0.48 -5.99
N LYS A 170 12.22 -0.79 -6.23
CA LYS A 170 12.79 -1.59 -7.34
C LYS A 170 12.56 -0.91 -8.69
N THR A 171 11.35 -0.38 -8.92
CA THR A 171 11.03 0.30 -10.17
C THR A 171 11.86 1.57 -10.38
N LEU A 172 12.03 2.39 -9.33
CA LEU A 172 12.86 3.60 -9.41
C LEU A 172 14.34 3.26 -9.54
N ASN A 173 14.81 2.31 -8.73
CA ASN A 173 16.20 1.87 -8.72
C ASN A 173 16.59 1.23 -10.05
N PHE A 174 15.68 0.53 -10.73
CA PHE A 174 15.90 0.00 -12.08
C PHE A 174 16.28 1.10 -13.09
N PHE A 175 15.64 2.26 -13.03
CA PHE A 175 15.99 3.38 -13.91
C PHE A 175 17.24 4.11 -13.44
N LEU A 176 17.38 4.32 -12.12
CA LEU A 176 18.50 5.06 -11.56
C LEU A 176 19.83 4.31 -11.68
N SER A 177 19.83 2.98 -11.56
CA SER A 177 21.04 2.16 -11.73
C SER A 177 21.70 2.31 -13.11
N GLN A 178 20.97 2.81 -14.11
CA GLN A 178 21.49 3.08 -15.46
C GLN A 178 22.26 4.41 -15.56
N THR A 179 22.15 5.29 -14.55
CA THR A 179 22.81 6.61 -14.57
C THR A 179 23.67 6.87 -13.34
N LEU A 180 23.32 6.31 -12.17
CA LEU A 180 24.08 6.55 -10.93
C LEU A 180 25.58 6.22 -11.05
N PRO A 181 26.00 5.13 -11.73
CA PRO A 181 27.43 4.82 -11.89
C PRO A 181 28.22 5.91 -12.60
N ASP A 182 27.60 6.64 -13.55
CA ASP A 182 28.25 7.73 -14.29
C ASP A 182 28.57 8.95 -13.40
N HIS A 183 28.03 8.98 -12.18
CA HIS A 183 28.21 10.07 -11.22
C HIS A 183 29.10 9.68 -10.03
N VAL A 184 29.82 8.55 -10.10
CA VAL A 184 30.78 8.13 -9.06
C VAL A 184 32.20 8.58 -9.41
N GLY A 185 32.96 9.06 -8.42
CA GLY A 185 34.32 9.56 -8.60
C GLY A 185 34.32 11.07 -8.77
N GLU A 186 34.60 11.55 -9.99
CA GLU A 186 34.59 12.98 -10.33
C GLU A 186 33.17 13.59 -10.42
N GLY A 187 32.14 12.74 -10.27
CA GLY A 187 30.74 13.13 -10.31
C GLY A 187 30.19 13.56 -8.96
N ARG A 188 28.89 13.36 -8.80
CA ARG A 188 28.13 13.73 -7.59
C ARG A 188 28.54 12.92 -6.35
N PHE A 189 28.87 11.64 -6.52
CA PHE A 189 29.25 10.75 -5.43
C PHE A 189 30.77 10.58 -5.45
N GLY A 190 31.46 10.92 -4.37
CA GLY A 190 32.91 10.77 -4.29
C GLY A 190 33.36 9.30 -4.34
N ASN A 191 32.49 8.37 -3.95
CA ASN A 191 32.78 6.93 -3.93
C ASN A 191 31.48 6.09 -3.94
N LEU A 192 31.65 4.76 -4.00
CA LEU A 192 30.53 3.81 -4.01
C LEU A 192 29.74 3.79 -2.69
N ALA A 193 30.35 4.12 -1.55
CA ALA A 193 29.65 4.16 -0.27
C ALA A 193 28.65 5.33 -0.21
N GLU A 194 29.00 6.48 -0.77
CA GLU A 194 28.08 7.62 -0.91
C GLU A 194 26.92 7.31 -1.87
N GLN A 195 27.17 6.61 -2.98
CA GLN A 195 26.11 6.14 -3.87
C GLN A 195 25.19 5.12 -3.15
N ALA A 196 25.75 4.22 -2.35
CA ALA A 196 24.98 3.26 -1.55
C ALA A 196 24.09 3.99 -0.52
N ALA A 197 24.66 4.94 0.24
CA ALA A 197 23.91 5.75 1.19
C ALA A 197 22.75 6.53 0.53
N PHE A 198 22.96 7.04 -0.70
CA PHE A 198 21.89 7.65 -1.47
C PHE A 198 20.78 6.66 -1.86
N THR A 199 21.17 5.43 -2.22
CA THR A 199 20.22 4.36 -2.56
C THR A 199 19.42 3.90 -1.34
N ASP A 200 20.04 3.84 -0.16
CA ASP A 200 19.37 3.53 1.11
C ASP A 200 18.39 4.65 1.52
N ALA A 201 18.79 5.91 1.33
CA ALA A 201 17.91 7.05 1.53
C ALA A 201 16.72 7.03 0.54
N LEU A 202 16.92 6.51 -0.68
CA LEU A 202 15.85 6.31 -1.65
C LEU A 202 14.87 5.22 -1.22
N ASP A 203 15.34 4.08 -0.69
CA ASP A 203 14.47 3.03 -0.14
C ASP A 203 13.67 3.56 1.05
N THR A 204 14.34 4.25 1.98
CA THR A 204 13.69 4.88 3.14
C THR A 204 12.56 5.82 2.69
N HIS A 205 12.82 6.68 1.71
CA HIS A 205 11.80 7.56 1.17
C HIS A 205 10.61 6.79 0.54
N CYS A 206 10.86 5.69 -0.16
CA CYS A 206 9.79 4.84 -0.71
C CYS A 206 8.94 4.22 0.40
N ARG A 207 9.55 3.77 1.50
CA ARG A 207 8.85 3.21 2.68
C ARG A 207 8.00 4.24 3.41
N GLU A 208 8.46 5.48 3.50
CA GLU A 208 7.70 6.60 4.06
C GLU A 208 6.52 6.97 3.18
N ALA A 209 6.76 7.13 1.87
CA ALA A 209 5.73 7.47 0.89
C ALA A 209 4.65 6.38 0.79
N ALA A 210 5.03 5.11 0.93
CA ALA A 210 4.10 3.98 0.94
C ALA A 210 3.15 3.96 2.14
N LYS A 211 3.35 4.79 3.17
CA LYS A 211 2.45 4.85 4.35
C LYS A 211 0.98 5.08 3.97
N ILE A 212 0.73 5.80 2.87
CA ILE A 212 -0.63 6.01 2.36
C ILE A 212 -1.35 4.70 2.01
N VAL A 213 -0.61 3.69 1.53
CA VAL A 213 -1.14 2.37 1.16
C VAL A 213 -1.82 1.72 2.36
N GLU A 214 -1.29 1.92 3.56
CA GLU A 214 -1.72 1.22 4.77
C GLU A 214 -3.21 1.42 5.05
N THR A 215 -3.67 2.67 5.02
CA THR A 215 -5.08 3.01 5.27
C THR A 215 -5.98 2.51 4.14
N PHE A 216 -5.57 2.66 2.88
CA PHE A 216 -6.35 2.21 1.73
C PHE A 216 -6.50 0.69 1.69
N ALA A 217 -5.40 -0.05 1.87
CA ALA A 217 -5.39 -1.50 1.86
C ALA A 217 -6.19 -2.07 3.05
N GLY A 218 -6.01 -1.50 4.24
CA GLY A 218 -6.78 -1.88 5.43
C GLY A 218 -8.29 -1.66 5.25
N GLY A 219 -8.69 -0.50 4.71
CA GLY A 219 -10.09 -0.19 4.41
C GLY A 219 -10.69 -1.12 3.35
N TRP A 220 -9.91 -1.44 2.30
CA TRP A 220 -10.32 -2.41 1.28
C TRP A 220 -10.60 -3.79 1.88
N LEU A 221 -9.70 -4.30 2.73
CA LEU A 221 -9.88 -5.61 3.35
C LEU A 221 -11.13 -5.66 4.23
N MET A 222 -11.40 -4.60 5.01
CA MET A 222 -12.57 -4.55 5.90
C MET A 222 -13.89 -4.60 5.12
N LYS A 223 -13.97 -3.85 4.02
CA LYS A 223 -15.15 -3.85 3.16
C LYS A 223 -15.43 -5.26 2.60
N HIS A 224 -14.41 -5.92 2.09
CA HIS A 224 -14.55 -7.24 1.47
C HIS A 224 -14.62 -8.41 2.48
N ASN A 225 -14.20 -8.21 3.73
CA ASN A 225 -14.39 -9.18 4.80
C ASN A 225 -15.81 -9.10 5.41
N TRP A 226 -16.49 -7.94 5.28
CA TRP A 226 -17.86 -7.72 5.78
C TRP A 226 -18.96 -8.07 4.76
N GLU A 227 -18.72 -7.84 3.46
CA GLU A 227 -19.75 -8.05 2.42
C GLU A 227 -20.05 -9.53 2.09
N ASP A 228 -19.26 -10.51 2.56
CA ASP A 228 -19.34 -11.89 2.01
C ASP A 228 -18.83 -13.01 2.95
N ASP A 229 -18.86 -12.83 4.27
CA ASP A 229 -18.16 -13.69 5.26
C ASP A 229 -16.64 -13.86 4.96
N GLY A 230 -16.09 -13.01 4.07
CA GLY A 230 -14.74 -13.09 3.50
C GLY A 230 -14.48 -14.30 2.60
N VAL A 231 -15.42 -15.24 2.46
CA VAL A 231 -15.28 -16.43 1.61
C VAL A 231 -16.10 -16.27 0.33
N GLY A 232 -17.29 -15.66 0.36
CA GLY A 232 -18.21 -15.52 -0.79
C GLY A 232 -17.61 -14.78 -1.99
N PHE A 233 -17.03 -13.60 -1.77
CA PHE A 233 -16.41 -12.78 -2.82
C PHE A 233 -15.23 -13.51 -3.46
N PHE A 234 -14.39 -14.13 -2.63
CA PHE A 234 -13.23 -14.87 -3.10
C PHE A 234 -13.61 -16.19 -3.77
N GLN A 235 -14.64 -16.90 -3.29
CA GLN A 235 -15.21 -18.09 -3.92
C GLN A 235 -15.83 -17.74 -5.27
N LEU A 236 -16.51 -16.59 -5.38
CA LEU A 236 -17.06 -16.07 -6.64
C LEU A 236 -15.94 -15.72 -7.64
N VAL A 237 -14.90 -15.02 -7.19
CA VAL A 237 -13.72 -14.69 -8.00
C VAL A 237 -12.98 -15.96 -8.44
N MET A 238 -12.80 -16.94 -7.54
CA MET A 238 -12.17 -18.23 -7.83
C MET A 238 -13.01 -19.08 -8.80
N THR A 239 -14.34 -19.08 -8.65
CA THR A 239 -15.27 -19.77 -9.55
C THR A 239 -15.22 -19.17 -10.96
N ARG A 240 -15.16 -17.83 -11.07
CA ARG A 240 -14.96 -17.14 -12.35
C ARG A 240 -13.58 -17.41 -12.97
N ARG A 241 -12.52 -17.49 -12.14
CA ARG A 241 -11.16 -17.86 -12.56
C ARG A 241 -11.09 -19.29 -13.11
N ASN A 242 -11.72 -20.25 -12.43
CA ASN A 242 -11.74 -21.67 -12.83
C ASN A 242 -12.69 -21.96 -14.02
N ALA A 243 -13.81 -21.24 -14.14
CA ALA A 243 -14.70 -21.36 -15.28
C ALA A 243 -14.06 -20.87 -16.60
N LYS A 244 -13.15 -19.89 -16.53
CA LYS A 244 -12.40 -19.37 -17.68
C LYS A 244 -11.21 -20.24 -18.09
N SER A 245 -10.58 -21.00 -17.18
CA SER A 245 -9.45 -21.89 -17.53
C SER A 245 -9.88 -23.11 -18.37
N ARG A 246 -11.18 -23.45 -18.38
CA ARG A 246 -11.77 -24.56 -19.16
C ARG A 246 -12.25 -24.19 -20.58
N ARG A 247 -12.21 -22.92 -20.99
CA ARG A 247 -12.57 -22.49 -22.37
C ARG A 247 -11.32 -21.97 -23.09
N LYS A 248 -11.16 -22.36 -24.37
CA LYS A 248 -10.07 -21.98 -25.31
C LYS A 248 -9.72 -20.47 -25.27
N PRO A 249 -8.47 -20.09 -25.64
CA PRO A 249 -7.87 -18.82 -25.26
C PRO A 249 -8.42 -17.67 -26.11
N ASN A 250 -9.53 -17.09 -25.68
CA ASN A 250 -9.93 -15.77 -26.12
C ASN A 250 -9.51 -14.75 -25.06
N ILE A 251 -8.74 -13.77 -25.53
CA ILE A 251 -8.18 -12.64 -24.80
C ILE A 251 -9.29 -11.92 -24.03
N LEU A 252 -9.37 -12.11 -22.71
CA LEU A 252 -10.11 -11.20 -21.83
C LEU A 252 -9.37 -10.95 -20.52
N SER A 253 -9.26 -9.65 -20.27
CA SER A 253 -8.44 -8.92 -19.31
C SER A 253 -8.74 -9.18 -17.85
N ALA A 254 -7.79 -8.79 -17.01
CA ALA A 254 -7.86 -8.61 -15.57
C ALA A 254 -8.94 -7.63 -15.04
N THR A 255 -9.98 -7.36 -15.83
CA THR A 255 -11.06 -6.39 -15.54
C THR A 255 -12.10 -6.89 -14.54
N ASP A 256 -12.01 -8.13 -14.08
CA ASP A 256 -12.97 -8.73 -13.13
C ASP A 256 -12.48 -8.72 -11.67
N ILE A 257 -11.23 -8.28 -11.41
CA ILE A 257 -10.83 -7.82 -10.08
C ILE A 257 -11.44 -6.43 -9.96
N THR A 258 -12.30 -6.22 -8.96
CA THR A 258 -13.17 -5.03 -8.84
C THR A 258 -12.52 -3.80 -9.45
N PRO A 259 -13.11 -3.19 -10.51
CA PRO A 259 -12.58 -2.00 -11.15
C PRO A 259 -12.21 -0.90 -10.15
N SER A 260 -12.83 -0.90 -8.97
CA SER A 260 -12.45 -0.07 -7.83
C SER A 260 -11.02 -0.34 -7.33
N PHE A 261 -10.58 -1.56 -7.04
CA PHE A 261 -9.26 -1.78 -6.45
C PHE A 261 -8.12 -1.48 -7.42
N LEU A 262 -8.20 -1.91 -8.69
CA LEU A 262 -7.19 -1.56 -9.70
C LEU A 262 -7.23 -0.06 -10.08
N SER A 263 -8.40 0.59 -10.03
CA SER A 263 -8.52 2.05 -10.15
C SER A 263 -7.92 2.77 -8.94
N HIS A 264 -8.09 2.24 -7.73
CA HIS A 264 -7.47 2.77 -6.52
C HIS A 264 -5.97 2.51 -6.52
N LEU A 265 -5.48 1.35 -6.95
CA LEU A 265 -4.06 1.03 -7.13
C LEU A 265 -3.42 1.93 -8.19
N ARG A 266 -4.11 2.17 -9.31
CA ARG A 266 -3.75 3.20 -10.29
C ARG A 266 -3.69 4.57 -9.62
N SER A 267 -4.70 4.94 -8.85
CA SER A 267 -4.75 6.21 -8.13
C SER A 267 -3.67 6.31 -7.04
N LEU A 268 -3.26 5.21 -6.44
CA LEU A 268 -2.26 5.14 -5.36
C LEU A 268 -0.85 5.23 -5.92
N VAL A 269 -0.57 4.52 -7.01
CA VAL A 269 0.64 4.66 -7.83
C VAL A 269 0.74 6.06 -8.46
N LEU A 270 -0.40 6.69 -8.77
CA LEU A 270 -0.47 8.05 -9.33
C LEU A 270 -0.56 9.19 -8.30
N ALA A 271 -0.90 8.90 -7.04
CA ALA A 271 -0.91 9.87 -5.94
C ALA A 271 0.47 10.05 -5.30
N PHE A 272 1.35 9.05 -5.44
CA PHE A 272 2.75 9.06 -4.99
C PHE A 272 3.54 10.34 -5.37
N PRO A 273 3.41 10.94 -6.58
CA PRO A 273 4.17 12.15 -6.97
C PRO A 273 3.61 13.49 -6.46
N HIS A 274 2.36 13.54 -5.98
CA HIS A 274 1.61 14.78 -5.76
C HIS A 274 1.51 15.23 -4.29
N PHE A 275 1.90 14.40 -3.32
CA PHE A 275 1.53 14.65 -1.91
C PHE A 275 2.53 15.42 -1.04
N SER A 276 3.66 15.90 -1.60
CA SER A 276 4.54 16.86 -0.90
C SER A 276 3.89 18.24 -0.66
N ILE A 277 2.72 18.52 -1.23
CA ILE A 277 1.98 19.78 -1.06
C ILE A 277 0.91 19.67 0.05
N ALA A 278 0.40 18.47 0.32
CA ALA A 278 -0.70 18.27 1.28
C ALA A 278 -0.23 18.04 2.73
N SER A 279 1.05 17.73 2.96
CA SER A 279 1.62 17.70 4.33
C SER A 279 1.70 19.09 4.98
N ARG A 280 1.58 20.18 4.19
CA ARG A 280 1.45 21.55 4.69
C ARG A 280 0.02 21.96 5.04
N ILE A 281 -0.99 21.20 4.59
CA ILE A 281 -2.41 21.50 4.78
C ILE A 281 -3.03 20.61 5.88
N TYR A 282 -2.45 19.43 6.16
CA TYR A 282 -2.93 18.49 7.19
C TYR A 282 -2.02 18.35 8.42
N GLY A 283 -1.18 19.34 8.70
CA GLY A 283 -0.43 19.45 9.95
C GLY A 283 -0.98 20.55 10.84
N SER A 284 -1.87 20.21 11.78
CA SER A 284 -2.00 20.79 13.13
C SER A 284 -3.37 20.47 13.76
N ARG A 285 -3.45 19.41 14.56
CA ARG A 285 -4.25 19.41 15.80
C ARG A 285 -3.56 18.52 16.84
N PRO A 286 -3.08 19.06 17.96
CA PRO A 286 -2.59 18.26 19.07
C PRO A 286 -3.80 17.66 19.81
N HIS A 287 -3.82 16.34 19.98
CA HIS A 287 -4.70 15.71 20.98
C HIS A 287 -4.03 15.82 22.34
N ASN A 288 -4.57 16.70 23.19
CA ASN A 288 -4.30 16.72 24.62
C ASN A 288 -4.76 15.41 25.25
N ALA A 289 -3.84 14.71 25.89
CA ALA A 289 -4.11 13.82 26.99
C ALA A 289 -4.03 14.63 28.28
N ALA A 290 -5.14 14.76 29.00
CA ALA A 290 -5.24 14.84 30.47
C ALA A 290 -6.64 15.30 30.85
N ALA A 291 -7.45 14.37 31.37
CA ALA A 291 -8.53 14.69 32.29
C ALA A 291 -8.09 14.16 33.66
N THR A 292 -7.78 15.07 34.57
CA THR A 292 -7.99 14.85 36.01
C THR A 292 -8.32 16.19 36.63
N ASP A 293 -9.46 16.21 37.31
CA ASP A 293 -10.08 17.33 38.01
C ASP A 293 -9.20 17.97 39.09
N ALA A 294 -9.30 19.30 39.21
CA ALA A 294 -9.41 20.01 40.50
C ALA A 294 -9.71 21.52 40.30
N GLN A 295 -10.93 21.92 40.72
CA GLN A 295 -11.30 23.15 41.46
C GLN A 295 -10.88 24.54 40.90
N VAL A 296 -11.82 25.40 40.44
CA VAL A 296 -12.68 26.37 41.18
C VAL A 296 -11.95 27.69 41.58
N VAL A 297 -12.69 28.81 41.44
CA VAL A 297 -12.42 30.23 41.81
C VAL A 297 -11.93 31.10 40.62
N ALA A 298 -12.84 31.70 39.84
CA ALA A 298 -13.52 32.98 40.06
C ALA A 298 -12.60 34.22 39.89
N GLY A 299 -12.89 35.02 38.86
CA GLY A 299 -12.26 36.31 38.62
C GLY A 299 -12.90 37.43 39.44
N HIS A 300 -12.11 38.48 39.73
CA HIS A 300 -12.60 39.80 40.14
C HIS A 300 -11.54 40.88 39.91
N GLN A 301 -11.81 41.80 38.98
CA GLN A 301 -11.48 43.24 39.02
C GLN A 301 -11.94 43.80 37.66
N ILE A 302 -13.18 44.28 37.54
CA ILE A 302 -13.61 45.65 37.85
C ILE A 302 -12.63 46.66 37.27
N ASP A 303 -12.91 47.16 36.07
CA ASP A 303 -12.73 48.58 35.82
C ASP A 303 -13.92 49.16 35.06
N SER A 304 -14.36 50.28 35.59
CA SER A 304 -15.62 50.96 35.36
C SER A 304 -15.40 52.14 34.42
N ARG A 305 -16.08 52.15 33.27
CA ARG A 305 -16.35 53.42 32.58
C ARG A 305 -17.75 53.45 31.99
N TRP A 306 -18.62 54.03 32.80
CA TRP A 306 -19.90 54.61 32.42
C TRP A 306 -19.75 55.54 31.19
N SER A 307 -20.51 55.23 30.13
CA SER A 307 -21.13 56.25 29.30
C SER A 307 -22.65 56.01 29.28
N ARG A 308 -23.36 57.10 29.57
CA ARG A 308 -24.81 57.19 29.77
C ARG A 308 -25.54 57.17 28.43
N SER A 309 -26.71 56.54 28.41
CA SER A 309 -28.02 57.13 28.02
C SER A 309 -29.04 55.98 27.96
N ARG A 310 -29.98 55.86 28.92
CA ARG A 310 -31.40 56.32 28.80
C ARG A 310 -31.98 56.05 27.40
N SER A 311 -33.12 55.38 27.19
CA SER A 311 -34.23 55.01 28.09
C SER A 311 -35.30 54.23 27.32
N SER A 312 -36.24 53.65 28.07
CA SER A 312 -37.56 53.15 27.69
C SER A 312 -37.58 51.74 27.06
N GLY A 313 -38.46 50.82 27.45
CA GLY A 313 -39.60 50.92 28.35
C GLY A 313 -40.01 49.55 28.89
N GLN A 314 -40.45 49.62 30.13
CA GLN A 314 -40.96 48.57 30.99
C GLN A 314 -42.42 48.24 30.63
N ARG A 315 -42.74 46.94 30.60
CA ARG A 315 -43.96 46.28 31.14
C ARG A 315 -43.98 44.84 30.62
N ASP A 316 -43.72 43.83 31.46
CA ASP A 316 -44.57 43.27 32.52
C ASP A 316 -45.87 42.65 32.01
N SER A 317 -45.89 41.31 31.92
CA SER A 317 -46.95 40.42 32.43
C SER A 317 -46.55 38.98 32.08
N LEU A 318 -45.98 38.18 33.00
CA LEU A 318 -46.64 37.38 34.05
C LEU A 318 -47.62 36.31 33.55
N GLY A 319 -47.38 35.08 34.00
CA GLY A 319 -48.38 34.01 34.18
C GLY A 319 -48.31 32.91 33.13
N SER A 320 -47.46 31.88 33.26
CA SER A 320 -47.57 30.73 34.17
C SER A 320 -48.62 29.69 33.76
N ARG A 321 -48.12 28.44 33.64
CA ARG A 321 -48.77 27.14 33.94
C ARG A 321 -49.88 26.69 32.99
N GLU A 322 -50.14 25.41 32.74
CA GLU A 322 -49.57 24.07 33.04
C GLU A 322 -50.49 23.10 32.25
N GLY A 323 -50.04 21.87 32.01
CA GLY A 323 -50.93 20.73 31.75
C GLY A 323 -50.86 20.19 30.31
N LEU A 324 -50.11 19.13 30.01
CA LEU A 324 -50.42 17.70 30.22
C LEU A 324 -51.77 17.26 29.63
N THR A 325 -51.72 16.41 28.60
CA THR A 325 -52.44 15.12 28.43
C THR A 325 -52.06 14.58 27.05
N GLU A 326 -51.32 13.48 26.91
CA GLU A 326 -51.79 12.09 26.91
C GLU A 326 -52.98 11.79 25.98
N ARG A 327 -52.72 10.97 24.95
CA ARG A 327 -53.52 9.90 24.29
C ARG A 327 -52.81 9.59 22.97
N GLY A 328 -52.43 8.36 22.59
CA GLY A 328 -52.97 7.06 22.94
C GLY A 328 -53.95 6.59 21.88
N GLN A 329 -53.44 5.99 20.79
CA GLN A 329 -53.89 4.74 20.13
C GLN A 329 -53.01 4.46 18.91
#